data_AF-A0A9E3ELP5-F1
#
_entry.id   AF-A0A9E3ELP5-F1
#
_cell.length_a   1.000
_cell.length_b   1.000
_cell.length_c   1.000
_cell.angle_alpha   90.00
_cell.angle_beta   90.00
_cell.angle_gamma   90.00
#
_symmetry.space_group_name_H-M   'P 1'
#
loop_
_entity.id
_entity.type
_entity.pdbx_description
1 polymer ?
#
loop_
_entity_poly.entity_id
_entity_poly.type
_entity_poly.pdbx_seq_one_letter_code
_entity_poly.pdbx_strand_id
1 'polypeptide(L)' 'ASLQKELADPSLYARDATRFASLSESLAEAQAHLAEAEDRWLTLEMLREEIEG' A
#
# COMPACT_ATOMS: atom_id res chain seq x y z
N ALA A 1 8.56 4.12 -1.42
CA ALA A 1 8.71 5.58 -1.31
C ALA A 1 8.54 6.36 -2.64
N SER A 2 8.67 5.73 -3.82
CA SER A 2 8.62 6.48 -5.09
C SER A 2 7.24 7.04 -5.45
N LEU A 3 6.17 6.24 -5.28
CA LEU A 3 4.81 6.62 -5.70
C LEU A 3 4.26 7.84 -4.92
N GLN A 4 4.34 7.80 -3.58
CA GLN A 4 3.90 8.92 -2.73
C GLN A 4 4.69 10.20 -2.98
N LYS A 5 6.00 10.07 -3.26
CA LYS A 5 6.85 11.23 -3.57
C LYS A 5 6.47 11.88 -4.89
N GLU A 6 6.09 11.08 -5.88
CA GLU A 6 5.65 11.57 -7.19
C GLU A 6 4.25 12.18 -7.11
N LEU A 7 3.33 11.56 -6.38
CA LEU A 7 1.99 12.11 -6.09
C LEU A 7 2.03 13.39 -5.24
N ALA A 8 3.10 13.62 -4.48
CA ALA A 8 3.28 14.84 -3.70
C ALA A 8 3.65 16.07 -4.56
N ASP A 9 3.92 15.91 -5.86
CA ASP A 9 4.10 17.03 -6.79
C ASP A 9 2.73 17.69 -7.06
N PRO A 10 2.48 18.92 -6.57
CA PRO A 10 1.19 19.60 -6.73
C PRO A 10 0.90 19.98 -8.19
N SER A 11 1.92 20.01 -9.05
CA SER A 11 1.76 20.31 -10.48
C SER A 11 1.44 19.06 -11.31
N LEU A 12 1.60 17.86 -10.75
CA LEU A 12 1.47 16.61 -11.48
C LEU A 12 0.08 16.44 -12.07
N TYR A 13 -0.98 16.72 -11.32
CA TYR A 13 -2.36 16.57 -11.81
C TYR A 13 -2.64 17.49 -13.00
N ALA A 14 -2.19 18.75 -12.92
CA ALA A 14 -2.37 19.72 -13.99
C ALA A 14 -1.52 19.40 -15.22
N ARG A 15 -0.33 18.80 -15.03
CA ARG A 15 0.58 18.39 -16.10
C ARG A 15 0.13 17.10 -16.79
N ASP A 16 -0.32 16.13 -16.01
CA ASP A 16 -0.65 14.77 -16.47
C ASP A 16 -1.63 14.08 -15.49
N ALA A 17 -2.93 14.30 -15.70
CA ALA A 17 -3.99 13.72 -14.88
C ALA A 17 -4.05 12.18 -14.99
N THR A 18 -3.72 11.61 -16.16
CA THR A 18 -3.71 10.16 -16.37
C THR A 18 -2.62 9.50 -15.53
N ARG A 19 -1.42 10.09 -15.51
CA ARG A 19 -0.32 9.60 -14.66
C ARG A 19 -0.66 9.76 -13.18
N PHE A 20 -1.26 10.87 -12.77
CA PHE A 20 -1.72 11.04 -11.38
C PHE A 20 -2.73 9.94 -10.98
N ALA A 21 -3.72 9.66 -11.82
CA ALA A 21 -4.73 8.64 -11.56
C ALA A 21 -4.09 7.24 -11.44
N SER A 22 -3.21 6.88 -12.38
CA SER A 22 -2.50 5.59 -12.36
C SER A 22 -1.62 5.43 -11.13
N LEU A 23 -0.84 6.46 -10.75
CA LEU A 23 -0.02 6.42 -9.54
C LEU A 23 -0.87 6.32 -8.27
N SER A 24 -2.03 6.97 -8.24
CA SER A 24 -2.96 6.91 -7.12
C SER A 24 -3.56 5.51 -6.96
N GLU A 25 -3.94 4.87 -8.07
CA GLU A 25 -4.44 3.49 -8.07
C GLU A 25 -3.36 2.51 -7.62
N SER A 26 -2.14 2.60 -8.16
CA SER A 26 -1.02 1.76 -7.74
C SER A 26 -0.66 1.95 -6.25
N LEU A 27 -0.80 3.16 -5.72
CA LEU A 27 -0.59 3.41 -4.30
C LEU A 27 -1.66 2.73 -3.45
N ALA A 28 -2.93 2.84 -3.84
CA ALA A 28 -4.05 2.20 -3.14
C ALA A 28 -3.91 0.67 -3.14
N GLU A 29 -3.53 0.07 -4.28
CA GLU A 29 -3.27 -1.37 -4.39
C GLU A 29 -2.12 -1.81 -3.46
N ALA A 30 -1.00 -1.08 -3.46
CA ALA A 30 0.12 -1.38 -2.59
C ALA A 30 -0.24 -1.29 -1.09
N GLN A 31 -1.08 -0.33 -0.72
CA GLN A 31 -1.58 -0.19 0.65
C GLN A 31 -2.53 -1.33 1.03
N ALA A 32 -3.41 -1.77 0.12
CA ALA A 32 -4.29 -2.90 0.36
C ALA A 32 -3.51 -4.21 0.53
N HIS A 33 -2.50 -4.45 -0.31
CA HIS A 33 -1.64 -5.63 -0.20
C HIS A 33 -0.82 -5.63 1.10
N LEU A 34 -0.37 -4.45 1.55
CA LEU A 34 0.33 -4.33 2.83
C LEU A 34 -0.61 -4.72 3.98
N ALA A 35 -1.82 -4.16 4.03
CA ALA A 35 -2.80 -4.48 5.07
C ALA A 35 -3.16 -5.98 5.10
N GLU A 36 -3.36 -6.60 3.93
CA GLU A 36 -3.62 -8.04 3.83
C GLU A 36 -2.44 -8.87 4.35
N ALA A 37 -1.20 -8.44 4.06
CA ALA A 37 0.00 -9.12 4.57
C ALA A 37 0.13 -8.98 6.09
N GLU A 38 -0.22 -7.81 6.65
CA GLU A 38 -0.24 -7.56 8.09
C GLU A 38 -1.28 -8.45 8.81
N ASP A 39 -2.50 -8.55 8.28
CA ASP A 39 -3.55 -9.42 8.82
C ASP A 39 -3.15 -10.90 8.78
N ARG A 40 -2.55 -11.34 7.67
CA ARG A 40 -2.02 -12.71 7.54
C ARG A 40 -0.90 -12.96 8.53
N TRP A 41 0.01 -12.01 8.71
CA TRP A 41 1.09 -12.13 9.66
C TRP A 41 0.55 -12.27 11.09
N LEU A 42 -0.39 -11.42 11.50
CA LEU A 42 -1.05 -11.52 12.80
C LEU A 42 -1.75 -12.86 13.01
N THR A 43 -2.44 -13.37 11.99
CA THR A 43 -3.10 -14.68 12.07
C THR A 43 -2.09 -15.81 12.27
N LEU A 44 -0.97 -15.78 11.54
CA LEU A 44 0.11 -16.77 11.68
C LEU A 44 0.79 -16.67 13.05
N GLU A 45 0.96 -15.44 13.56
CA GLU A 45 1.53 -15.17 14.87
C GLU A 45 0.67 -15.81 15.97
N MET A 46 -0.64 -15.61 15.93
CA MET A 46 -1.59 -16.23 16.87
C MET A 46 -1.55 -17.75 16.82
N LEU A 47 -1.56 -18.34 15.61
CA LEU A 47 -1.47 -19.79 15.45
C LEU A 47 -0.15 -20.36 15.97
N ARG A 48 0.95 -19.61 15.84
CA ARG A 48 2.23 -20.02 16.42
C ARG A 48 2.18 -20.00 17.94
N GLU A 49 1.63 -18.93 18.53
CA GLU A 49 1.48 -18.81 19.98
C GLU A 49 0.63 -19.96 20.56
N GLU A 50 -0.46 -20.34 19.89
CA GLU A 50 -1.32 -21.47 20.29
C GLU A 50 -0.60 -22.83 20.28
N ILE A 51 0.42 -23.02 19.43
CA ILE A 51 1.21 -24.26 19.35
C ILE A 51 2.35 -24.26 20.38
N GLU A 52 2.90 -23.09 20.68
CA GLU A 52 4.06 -22.93 21.57
C GLU A 52 3.68 -22.85 23.06
N GLY A 53 2.44 -22.47 23.39
CA GLY A 53 1.90 -22.39 24.76
C GLY A 53 1.33 -23.70 25.29
#